data_AF-A0A6N7XNI6-F1
#
_entry.id   AF-A0A6N7XNI6-F1
#
_cell.length_a   1.000
_cell.length_b   1.000
_cell.length_c   1.000
_cell.angle_alpha   90.00
_cell.angle_beta   90.00
_cell.angle_gamma   90.00
#
_symmetry.space_group_name_H-M   'P 1'
#
loop_
_entity.id
_entity.type
_entity.pdbx_description
1 polymer ?
#
loop_
_entity_poly.entity_id
_entity_poly.type
_entity_poly.pdbx_seq_one_letter_code
_entity_poly.pdbx_strand_id
1 'polypeptide(L)'
;MNNLEYYISTDKSKLNIEAVNSLLRQSYWANERAEKTIFKSVENSICYGVYQNEKLVGFGRVVTDFSTVYWICDIIIDINHRNNG
;
A
#
# COMPACT_ATOMS: atom_id res chain seq x y z
N MET A 1 -16.80 -22.47 3.07
CA MET A 1 -15.69 -21.60 3.54
C MET A 1 -15.82 -20.32 2.75
N ASN A 2 -16.12 -19.18 3.38
CA ASN A 2 -16.23 -17.92 2.65
C ASN A 2 -14.84 -17.60 2.09
N ASN A 3 -14.70 -17.73 0.76
CA ASN A 3 -13.51 -17.30 0.05
C ASN A 3 -13.57 -15.77 0.07
N LEU A 4 -12.94 -15.15 1.05
CA LEU A 4 -13.00 -13.71 1.23
C LEU A 4 -12.21 -13.07 0.09
N GLU A 5 -12.94 -12.49 -0.85
CA GLU A 5 -12.38 -11.87 -2.05
C GLU A 5 -11.49 -10.70 -1.68
N TYR A 6 -10.37 -10.58 -2.39
CA TYR A 6 -9.53 -9.40 -2.32
C TYR A 6 -10.21 -8.25 -3.04
N TYR A 7 -10.11 -7.05 -2.49
CA TYR A 7 -10.51 -5.83 -3.19
C TYR A 7 -9.44 -4.76 -3.09
N ILE A 8 -9.45 -3.84 -4.06
CA ILE A 8 -8.55 -2.71 -4.13
C ILE A 8 -9.35 -1.44 -3.80
N SER A 9 -8.79 -0.59 -2.95
CA SER A 9 -9.35 0.73 -2.65
C SER A 9 -8.30 1.82 -2.83
N THR A 10 -8.72 2.94 -3.41
CA THR A 10 -7.94 4.19 -3.46
C THR A 10 -8.41 5.21 -2.43
N ASP A 11 -9.40 4.85 -1.61
CA ASP A 11 -9.87 5.69 -0.51
C ASP A 11 -8.83 5.73 0.61
N LYS A 12 -8.13 6.87 0.70
CA LYS A 12 -7.09 7.09 1.71
C LYS A 12 -7.63 7.03 3.15
N SER A 13 -8.93 7.26 3.37
CA SER A 13 -9.51 7.15 4.72
C SER A 13 -9.48 5.73 5.27
N LYS A 14 -9.36 4.72 4.40
CA LYS A 14 -9.19 3.31 4.77
C LYS A 14 -7.74 2.90 5.02
N LEU A 15 -6.76 3.77 4.72
CA LEU A 15 -5.35 3.45 4.91
C LEU A 15 -4.95 3.71 6.36
N ASN A 16 -4.82 2.63 7.13
CA ASN A 16 -4.14 2.70 8.41
C ASN A 16 -2.62 2.85 8.16
N ILE A 17 -2.06 4.00 8.55
CA ILE A 17 -0.64 4.34 8.33
C ILE A 17 0.30 3.37 9.05
N GLU A 18 -0.08 2.86 10.22
CA GLU A 18 0.71 1.87 10.95
C GLU A 18 0.77 0.54 10.17
N ALA A 19 -0.35 0.12 9.56
CA ALA A 19 -0.38 -1.05 8.70
C ALA A 19 0.46 -0.86 7.42
N VAL A 20 0.41 0.33 6.81
CA VAL A 20 1.29 0.68 5.67
C VAL A 20 2.76 0.64 6.08
N ASN A 21 3.12 1.25 7.22
CA ASN A 21 4.47 1.20 7.78
C ASN A 21 4.93 -0.24 7.99
N SER A 22 4.08 -1.08 8.58
CA SER A 22 4.37 -2.50 8.85
C SER A 22 4.63 -3.28 7.55
N LEU A 23 3.83 -3.07 6.51
CA LEU A 23 4.05 -3.67 5.19
C LEU A 23 5.36 -3.19 4.57
N LEU A 24 5.60 -1.88 4.51
CA LEU A 24 6.80 -1.31 3.89
C LEU A 24 8.08 -1.71 4.62
N ARG A 25 8.02 -1.93 5.94
CA ARG A 25 9.15 -2.43 6.72
C ARG A 25 9.64 -3.81 6.28
N GLN A 26 8.79 -4.61 5.63
CA GLN A 26 9.15 -5.92 5.09
C GLN A 26 9.92 -5.83 3.76
N SER A 27 10.06 -4.63 3.18
CA SER A 27 10.75 -4.42 1.90
C SER A 27 12.22 -4.05 2.09
N TYR A 28 13.09 -4.42 1.14
CA TYR A 28 14.49 -4.00 1.19
C TYR A 28 14.70 -2.50 0.90
N TRP A 29 13.71 -1.80 0.31
CA TRP A 29 13.84 -0.40 -0.13
C TRP A 29 13.20 0.61 0.83
N ALA A 30 12.36 0.16 1.77
CA ALA A 30 11.66 1.02 2.72
C ALA A 30 11.76 0.53 4.18
N ASN A 31 12.52 -0.54 4.47
CA ASN A 31 12.72 -1.09 5.82
C ASN A 31 13.18 -0.06 6.86
N GLU A 32 14.01 0.90 6.47
CA GLU A 32 14.57 1.92 7.37
C GLU A 32 13.95 3.31 7.15
N ARG A 33 12.90 3.41 6.32
CA ARG A 33 12.27 4.70 6.01
C ARG A 33 11.55 5.24 7.25
N ALA A 34 11.89 6.45 7.66
CA ALA A 34 11.25 7.10 8.79
C ALA A 34 9.72 7.20 8.61
N GLU A 35 8.96 6.95 9.68
CA GLU A 35 7.49 6.93 9.63
C GLU A 35 6.90 8.25 9.14
N LYS A 36 7.48 9.38 9.55
CA LYS A 36 7.09 10.72 9.05
C LYS A 36 7.23 10.85 7.54
N THR A 37 8.23 10.20 6.94
CA THR A 37 8.43 10.18 5.49
C THR A 37 7.39 9.30 4.81
N ILE A 38 7.06 8.14 5.38
CA ILE A 38 5.99 7.28 4.86
C ILE A 38 4.66 8.01 4.92
N PHE A 39 4.32 8.62 6.06
CA PHE A 39 3.11 9.43 6.23
C PHE A 39 2.98 10.49 5.13
N LYS A 40 4.02 11.33 4.97
CA LYS A 40 4.05 12.34 3.90
C LYS A 40 3.93 11.73 2.49
N SER A 41 4.54 10.58 2.24
CA SER A 41 4.45 9.92 0.92
C SER A 41 3.03 9.45 0.61
N VAL A 42 2.30 8.97 1.62
CA VAL A 42 0.89 8.56 1.50
C VAL A 42 0.00 9.78 1.25
N GLU A 43 0.25 10.88 1.98
CA GLU A 43 -0.49 12.14 1.78
C GLU A 43 -0.33 12.67 0.34
N ASN A 44 0.87 12.60 -0.23
CA ASN A 44 1.20 13.24 -1.52
C ASN A 44 1.17 12.31 -2.75
N SER A 45 0.64 11.08 -2.63
CA SER A 45 0.54 10.13 -3.75
C SER A 45 -0.89 9.60 -3.92
N ILE A 46 -1.26 9.11 -5.10
CA ILE A 46 -2.42 8.20 -5.21
C ILE A 46 -2.00 6.89 -4.57
N CYS A 47 -2.77 6.37 -3.62
CA CYS A 47 -2.43 5.15 -2.92
C CYS A 47 -3.47 4.07 -3.21
N TYR A 48 -3.00 2.84 -3.38
CA TYR A 48 -3.80 1.66 -3.60
C TYR A 48 -3.55 0.72 -2.42
N GLY A 49 -4.61 0.41 -1.67
CA GLY A 49 -4.60 -0.64 -0.66
C GLY A 49 -5.27 -1.89 -1.22
N VAL A 50 -4.63 -3.05 -1.05
CA VAL A 50 -5.24 -4.36 -1.26
C VAL A 50 -5.75 -4.84 0.09
N TYR A 51 -7.02 -5.23 0.13
CA TYR A 51 -7.69 -5.64 1.35
C TYR A 51 -8.24 -7.04 1.21
N GLN A 52 -8.20 -7.80 2.30
CA GLN A 52 -9.02 -8.98 2.51
C GLN A 52 -9.87 -8.71 3.75
N ASN A 53 -11.18 -8.60 3.57
CA ASN A 53 -12.10 -7.95 4.54
C ASN A 53 -11.65 -6.51 4.83
N GLU A 54 -11.52 -6.15 6.11
CA GLU A 54 -11.04 -4.85 6.55
C GLU A 54 -9.52 -4.81 6.80
N LYS A 55 -8.81 -5.92 6.52
CA LYS A 55 -7.36 -6.01 6.73
C LYS A 55 -6.62 -5.55 5.48
N LEU A 56 -5.75 -4.56 5.63
CA LEU A 56 -4.77 -4.19 4.61
C LEU A 56 -3.73 -5.30 4.48
N VAL A 57 -3.66 -5.91 3.30
CA VAL A 57 -2.75 -7.05 2.98
C VAL A 57 -1.79 -6.73 1.85
N GLY A 58 -1.96 -5.57 1.20
CA GLY A 58 -1.05 -5.09 0.17
C GLY A 58 -1.15 -3.58 0.02
N PHE A 59 -0.09 -2.98 -0.50
CA PHE A 59 0.03 -1.54 -0.67
C PHE A 59 0.80 -1.22 -1.95
N GLY A 60 0.46 -0.10 -2.57
CA GLY A 60 1.19 0.50 -3.68
C GLY A 60 0.81 1.95 -3.85
N ARG A 61 1.67 2.75 -4.49
CA ARG A 61 1.35 4.16 -4.75
C ARG A 61 1.87 4.66 -6.10
N VAL A 62 1.24 5.73 -6.56
CA VAL A 62 1.57 6.44 -7.79
C VAL A 62 1.84 7.91 -7.46
N VAL A 63 3.02 8.39 -7.81
CA VAL A 63 3.35 9.82 -7.85
C VAL A 63 3.13 10.29 -9.27
N THR A 64 2.33 11.33 -9.49
CA THR A 64 1.98 11.78 -10.84
C THR A 64 1.63 13.26 -10.88
N ASP A 65 1.82 13.88 -12.05
CA ASP A 65 1.30 15.21 -12.38
C ASP A 65 -0.16 15.16 -12.88
N PHE A 66 -0.76 13.95 -12.93
CA PHE A 66 -2.10 13.67 -13.44
C PHE A 66 -2.29 13.99 -14.94
N SER A 67 -1.21 14.08 -15.71
CA SER A 67 -1.29 14.48 -17.12
C SER A 67 -0.28 13.74 -18.00
N THR A 68 1.01 13.84 -17.70
CA THR A 68 2.07 13.42 -18.64
C THR A 68 3.09 12.46 -18.04
N VAL A 69 3.26 12.45 -16.71
CA VAL A 69 4.27 11.64 -16.05
C VAL A 69 3.72 10.96 -14.81
N TYR A 70 4.21 9.74 -14.57
CA TYR A 70 3.90 9.00 -13.36
C TYR A 70 5.05 8.09 -12.96
N TRP A 71 5.09 7.76 -11.67
CA TRP A 71 6.01 6.79 -11.07
C TRP A 71 5.24 5.86 -10.15
N ILE A 72 5.22 4.57 -10.48
CA ILE A 72 4.64 3.51 -9.66
C ILE A 72 5.72 2.99 -8.71
N CYS A 73 5.42 2.93 -7.42
CA CYS A 73 6.38 2.50 -6.42
C CYS A 73 5.73 1.94 -5.16
N ASP A 74 6.59 1.42 -4.27
CA ASP A 74 6.21 0.87 -2.97
C ASP A 74 5.16 -0.25 -3.08
N ILE A 75 5.24 -1.04 -4.15
CA ILE A 75 4.39 -2.22 -4.37
C ILE A 75 4.84 -3.34 -3.43
N ILE A 76 3.95 -3.74 -2.52
CA ILE A 76 4.22 -4.81 -1.56
C ILE A 76 2.95 -5.55 -1.18
N ILE A 77 3.06 -6.87 -1.06
CA ILE A 77 2.01 -7.76 -0.54
C ILE A 77 2.56 -8.45 0.70
N ASP A 78 1.75 -8.54 1.75
CA ASP A 78 2.02 -9.33 2.96
C ASP A 78 2.36 -10.77 2.55
N ILE A 79 3.41 -11.33 3.17
CA ILE A 79 3.94 -12.64 2.78
C ILE A 79 2.88 -13.76 2.78
N ASN A 80 1.89 -13.69 3.68
CA ASN A 80 0.84 -14.70 3.82
C ASN A 80 -0.23 -14.62 2.73
N HIS A 81 -0.26 -13.54 1.95
CA HIS A 81 -1.26 -13.30 0.91
C HIS A 81 -0.67 -13.35 -0.51
N ARG A 82 0.65 -13.60 -0.67
CA ARG A 82 1.31 -13.74 -1.98
C ARG A 82 0.89 -15.03 -2.70
N ASN A 83 1.05 -15.05 -4.04
CA ASN A 83 0.70 -16.16 -4.94
C ASN A 83 -0.81 -16.44 -5.05
N ASN A 84 -1.67 -15.47 -4.73
CA ASN A 84 -3.13 -15.57 -4.87
C ASN A 84 -3.68 -14.61 -5.95
N GLY A 85 -2.83 -14.17 -6.87
CA GLY A 85 -3.07 -13.15 -7.92
C GLY A 85 -1.74 -12.58 -8.39
#